data_AF-L9JL09-F1
#
_entry.id   AF-L9JL09-F1
#
_cell.length_a   1.000
_cell.length_b   1.000
_cell.length_c   1.000
_cell.angle_alpha   90.00
_cell.angle_beta   90.00
_cell.angle_gamma   90.00
#
_symmetry.space_group_name_H-M   'P 1'
#
loop_
_entity.id
_entity.type
_entity.pdbx_description
1 polymer ?
#
loop_
_entity_poly.entity_id
_entity_poly.type
_entity_poly.pdbx_seq_one_letter_code
_entity_poly.pdbx_strand_id
1 'polypeptide(L)'
;MDVLAQFSKVVQDVLFYNILDMLENREALYRLMAMLELESSESLDGPAGRILNEIRKDSRWEWVYKDTILYLLQAILVLSDTQLDLLAQSMKKRILLHQQELVRSILEPNFKYPWFLPFTLKPELLSPLQGEGLVITYGLLEECGLKMEMNNPKSTWDLEAKVPLSALYGTLLLLQQLAEA
;
A
#
# COMPACT_ATOMS: atom_id res chain seq x y z
N MET A 1 3.54 -4.99 -14.83
CA MET A 1 2.43 -4.16 -15.34
C MET A 1 2.47 -2.87 -14.54
N ASP A 2 2.75 -1.76 -15.19
CA ASP A 2 2.68 -0.44 -14.58
C ASP A 2 1.23 0.06 -14.73
N VAL A 3 0.49 0.10 -13.63
CA VAL A 3 -0.93 0.43 -13.64
C VAL A 3 -1.13 1.95 -13.77
N LEU A 4 -0.07 2.72 -13.48
CA LEU A 4 -0.09 4.18 -13.53
C LEU A 4 0.43 4.73 -14.86
N ALA A 5 0.93 3.90 -15.78
CA ALA A 5 1.43 4.34 -17.09
C ALA A 5 0.40 5.14 -17.93
N GLN A 6 -0.88 4.96 -17.65
CA GLN A 6 -2.00 5.68 -18.27
C GLN A 6 -2.31 7.05 -17.64
N PHE A 7 -1.71 7.35 -16.48
CA PHE A 7 -1.90 8.60 -15.74
C PHE A 7 -0.89 9.63 -16.23
N SER A 8 -1.33 10.88 -16.41
CA SER A 8 -0.39 11.96 -16.63
C SER A 8 0.45 12.19 -15.37
N LYS A 9 1.66 12.74 -15.53
CA LYS A 9 2.54 13.09 -14.42
C LYS A 9 1.85 13.97 -13.37
N VAL A 10 1.01 14.90 -13.81
CA VAL A 10 0.23 15.78 -12.92
C VAL A 10 -0.73 14.98 -12.05
N VAL A 11 -1.46 14.02 -12.64
CA VAL A 11 -2.40 13.18 -11.88
C VAL A 11 -1.63 12.27 -10.92
N GLN A 12 -0.49 11.70 -11.33
CA GLN A 12 0.36 10.88 -10.46
C GLN A 12 0.86 11.68 -9.25
N ASP A 13 1.35 12.92 -9.45
CA ASP A 13 1.81 13.79 -8.36
C ASP A 13 0.66 14.14 -7.40
N VAL A 14 -0.52 14.49 -7.93
CA VAL A 14 -1.71 14.77 -7.12
C VAL A 14 -2.08 13.54 -6.30
N LEU A 15 -2.06 12.34 -6.88
CA LEU A 15 -2.32 11.11 -6.15
C LEU A 15 -1.27 10.87 -5.07
N PHE A 16 0.02 10.95 -5.39
CA PHE A 16 1.10 10.69 -4.44
C PHE A 16 0.98 11.56 -3.18
N TYR A 17 0.90 12.88 -3.34
CA TYR A 17 0.87 13.78 -2.19
C TYR A 17 -0.41 13.65 -1.38
N ASN A 18 -1.56 13.50 -2.02
CA ASN A 18 -2.84 13.46 -1.32
C ASN A 18 -3.12 12.08 -0.72
N ILE A 19 -2.69 10.98 -1.35
CA ILE A 19 -2.73 9.65 -0.71
C ILE A 19 -1.82 9.63 0.52
N LEU A 20 -0.60 10.16 0.42
CA LEU A 20 0.32 10.24 1.57
C LEU A 20 -0.32 10.99 2.75
N ASP A 21 -0.97 12.13 2.47
CA ASP A 21 -1.66 12.94 3.49
C ASP A 21 -2.88 12.21 4.10
N MET A 22 -3.54 11.33 3.32
CA MET A 22 -4.71 10.56 3.77
C MET A 22 -4.38 9.24 4.44
N LEU A 23 -3.15 8.73 4.36
CA LEU A 23 -2.78 7.51 5.08
C LEU A 23 -2.96 7.69 6.61
N GLU A 24 -2.71 8.89 7.13
CA GLU A 24 -2.96 9.24 8.54
C GLU A 24 -4.43 9.69 8.79
N ASN A 25 -5.30 9.62 7.77
CA ASN A 25 -6.71 10.03 7.83
C ASN A 25 -7.61 9.04 7.08
N ARG A 26 -7.92 7.92 7.74
CA ARG A 26 -8.77 6.84 7.19
C ARG A 26 -10.15 7.32 6.74
N GLU A 27 -10.74 8.31 7.43
CA GLU A 27 -12.03 8.86 7.03
C GLU A 27 -11.96 9.50 5.63
N ALA A 28 -10.89 10.23 5.33
CA ALA A 28 -10.69 10.82 4.00
C ALA A 28 -10.57 9.74 2.90
N LEU A 29 -9.90 8.61 3.18
CA LEU A 29 -9.84 7.47 2.27
C LEU A 29 -11.22 6.87 2.00
N TYR A 30 -12.03 6.64 3.04
CA TYR A 30 -13.40 6.13 2.89
C TYR A 30 -14.28 7.11 2.12
N ARG A 31 -14.20 8.41 2.41
CA ARG A 31 -14.98 9.43 1.71
C ARG A 31 -14.61 9.49 0.23
N LEU A 32 -13.32 9.43 -0.11
CA LEU A 32 -12.90 9.36 -1.51
C LEU A 32 -13.45 8.11 -2.20
N MET A 33 -13.33 6.93 -1.56
CA MET A 33 -13.83 5.68 -2.11
C MET A 33 -15.34 5.75 -2.37
N ALA A 34 -16.13 6.22 -1.40
CA ALA A 34 -17.57 6.35 -1.53
C ALA A 34 -17.98 7.28 -2.67
N MET A 35 -17.28 8.40 -2.85
CA MET A 35 -17.56 9.34 -3.94
C MET A 35 -17.27 8.75 -5.32
N LEU A 36 -16.20 7.96 -5.43
CA LEU A 36 -15.85 7.24 -6.65
C LEU A 36 -16.85 6.12 -6.95
N GLU A 37 -17.25 5.33 -5.95
CA GLU A 37 -18.20 4.22 -6.12
C GLU A 37 -19.61 4.72 -6.49
N LEU A 38 -20.09 5.76 -5.82
CA LEU A 38 -21.43 6.32 -6.02
C LEU A 38 -21.53 7.27 -7.22
N GLU A 39 -20.41 7.61 -7.86
CA GLU A 39 -20.35 8.61 -8.95
C GLU A 39 -20.97 9.96 -8.53
N SER A 40 -20.88 10.28 -7.24
CA SER A 40 -21.53 11.46 -6.66
C SER A 40 -20.91 12.73 -7.25
N SER A 41 -21.71 13.64 -7.77
CA SER A 41 -21.22 14.93 -8.28
C SER A 41 -20.83 15.93 -7.18
N GLU A 42 -21.00 15.56 -5.91
CA GLU A 42 -20.62 16.40 -4.79
C GLU A 42 -19.11 16.72 -4.82
N SER A 43 -18.76 17.87 -4.26
CA SER A 43 -17.39 18.28 -4.05
C SER A 43 -16.93 17.87 -2.66
N LEU A 44 -15.69 17.42 -2.56
CA LEU A 44 -15.02 17.23 -1.28
C LEU A 44 -13.99 18.35 -1.08
N ASP A 45 -13.74 18.67 0.18
CA ASP A 45 -12.59 19.49 0.58
C ASP A 45 -11.38 18.60 0.88
N GLY A 46 -10.21 19.24 1.03
CA GLY A 46 -9.00 18.57 1.46
C GLY A 46 -8.38 17.61 0.42
N PRO A 47 -7.58 16.63 0.86
CA PRO A 47 -6.82 15.76 -0.04
C PRO A 47 -7.69 14.90 -0.97
N ALA A 48 -8.78 14.34 -0.44
CA ALA A 48 -9.75 13.58 -1.23
C ALA A 48 -10.38 14.45 -2.34
N GLY A 49 -10.76 15.69 -2.00
CA GLY A 49 -11.28 16.65 -2.97
C GLY A 49 -10.30 17.02 -4.08
N ARG A 50 -9.01 17.18 -3.74
CA ARG A 50 -7.98 17.47 -4.74
C ARG A 50 -7.82 16.34 -5.75
N ILE A 51 -7.80 15.09 -5.28
CA ILE A 51 -7.76 13.91 -6.18
C ILE A 51 -9.01 13.89 -7.06
N LEU A 52 -10.20 14.01 -6.45
CA LEU A 52 -11.48 13.95 -7.16
C LEU A 52 -11.60 15.03 -8.24
N ASN A 53 -11.17 16.25 -7.92
CA ASN A 53 -11.17 17.36 -8.86
C ASN A 53 -10.17 17.16 -10.01
N GLU A 54 -9.02 16.53 -9.75
CA GLU A 54 -8.02 16.30 -10.79
C GLU A 54 -8.47 15.23 -11.78
N ILE A 55 -9.01 14.11 -11.31
CA ILE A 55 -9.47 13.04 -12.21
C ILE A 55 -10.66 13.48 -13.09
N ARG A 56 -11.54 14.34 -12.58
CA ARG A 56 -12.70 14.88 -13.31
C ARG A 56 -12.34 15.84 -14.43
N LYS A 57 -11.12 16.41 -14.42
CA LYS A 57 -10.67 17.30 -15.50
C LYS A 57 -10.44 16.54 -16.80
N ASP A 58 -10.15 15.24 -16.74
CA ASP A 58 -9.89 14.41 -17.90
C ASP A 58 -10.99 13.37 -18.11
N SER A 59 -12.12 13.84 -18.65
CA SER A 59 -13.30 13.02 -18.94
C SER A 59 -13.05 11.85 -19.91
N ARG A 60 -11.91 11.85 -20.62
CA ARG A 60 -11.54 10.74 -21.53
C ARG A 60 -10.97 9.53 -20.78
N TRP A 61 -10.35 9.77 -19.62
CA TRP A 61 -9.68 8.73 -18.83
C TRP A 61 -10.27 8.55 -17.44
N GLU A 62 -11.33 9.30 -17.12
CA GLU A 62 -12.00 9.28 -15.82
C GLU A 62 -12.34 7.87 -15.32
N TRP A 63 -12.90 7.01 -16.16
CA TRP A 63 -13.25 5.64 -15.78
C TRP A 63 -12.01 4.78 -15.45
N VAL A 64 -10.96 4.93 -16.23
CA VAL A 64 -9.68 4.20 -16.05
C VAL A 64 -8.97 4.67 -14.77
N TYR A 65 -8.99 5.97 -14.51
CA TYR A 65 -8.46 6.55 -13.27
C TYR A 65 -9.24 6.09 -12.06
N LYS A 66 -10.58 6.15 -12.14
CA LYS A 66 -11.49 5.72 -11.08
C LYS A 66 -11.23 4.27 -10.68
N ASP A 67 -11.22 3.33 -11.63
CA ASP A 67 -11.06 1.91 -11.31
C ASP A 67 -9.71 1.61 -10.64
N THR A 68 -8.63 2.23 -11.12
CA THR A 68 -7.30 2.07 -10.53
C THR A 68 -7.23 2.64 -9.11
N ILE A 69 -7.82 3.82 -8.89
CA ILE A 69 -7.84 4.47 -7.58
C ILE A 69 -8.74 3.69 -6.62
N LEU A 70 -9.88 3.17 -7.07
CA LEU A 70 -10.73 2.30 -6.27
C LEU A 70 -10.00 1.03 -5.85
N TYR A 71 -9.27 0.39 -6.77
CA TYR A 71 -8.46 -0.78 -6.45
C TYR A 71 -7.39 -0.47 -5.40
N LEU A 72 -6.71 0.68 -5.52
CA LEU A 72 -5.76 1.17 -4.51
C LEU A 72 -6.44 1.37 -3.15
N LEU A 73 -7.57 2.08 -3.11
CA LEU A 73 -8.28 2.39 -1.87
C LEU A 73 -8.80 1.12 -1.19
N GLN A 74 -9.31 0.15 -1.95
CA GLN A 74 -9.75 -1.14 -1.42
C GLN A 74 -8.58 -1.91 -0.78
N ALA A 75 -7.40 -1.91 -1.42
CA ALA A 75 -6.21 -2.55 -0.85
C ALA A 75 -5.73 -1.85 0.43
N ILE A 76 -5.71 -0.52 0.45
CA ILE A 76 -5.34 0.28 1.62
C ILE A 76 -6.33 0.06 2.77
N LEU A 77 -7.64 0.08 2.49
CA LEU A 77 -8.68 0.02 3.52
C LEU A 77 -8.86 -1.37 4.16
N VAL A 78 -8.22 -2.41 3.62
CA VAL A 78 -8.08 -3.72 4.28
C VAL A 78 -7.07 -3.66 5.44
N LEU A 79 -6.13 -2.72 5.40
CA LEU A 79 -5.06 -2.59 6.39
C LEU A 79 -5.55 -1.92 7.69
N SER A 80 -4.82 -2.14 8.79
CA SER A 80 -5.08 -1.50 10.08
C SER A 80 -4.60 -0.04 10.09
N ASP A 81 -5.13 0.78 11.00
CA ASP A 81 -4.69 2.18 11.15
C ASP A 81 -3.17 2.27 11.41
N THR A 82 -2.65 1.36 12.26
CA THR A 82 -1.22 1.20 12.50
C THR A 82 -0.45 0.96 11.20
N GLN A 83 -0.94 0.09 10.31
CA GLN A 83 -0.29 -0.16 9.03
C GLN A 83 -0.32 1.08 8.12
N LEU A 84 -1.38 1.88 8.15
CA LEU A 84 -1.46 3.10 7.36
C LEU A 84 -0.41 4.14 7.81
N ASP A 85 -0.26 4.34 9.12
CA ASP A 85 0.77 5.21 9.69
C ASP A 85 2.18 4.73 9.33
N LEU A 86 2.41 3.42 9.39
CA LEU A 86 3.69 2.81 9.00
C LEU A 86 3.95 2.96 7.49
N LEU A 87 2.93 2.83 6.63
CA LEU A 87 3.05 3.06 5.19
C LEU A 87 3.39 4.53 4.88
N ALA A 88 2.80 5.48 5.61
CA ALA A 88 3.14 6.90 5.46
C ALA A 88 4.62 7.14 5.79
N GLN A 89 5.14 6.49 6.83
CA GLN A 89 6.56 6.54 7.17
C GLN A 89 7.43 5.86 6.10
N SER A 90 7.01 4.71 5.57
CA SER A 90 7.70 4.01 4.48
C SER A 90 7.84 4.87 3.22
N MET A 91 6.78 5.59 2.86
CA MET A 91 6.78 6.56 1.76
C MET A 91 7.78 7.69 2.01
N LYS A 92 7.71 8.33 3.19
CA LYS A 92 8.62 9.42 3.59
C LYS A 92 10.09 8.98 3.58
N LYS A 93 10.38 7.72 3.95
CA LYS A 93 11.73 7.14 3.97
C LYS A 93 12.17 6.53 2.63
N ARG A 94 11.29 6.45 1.63
CA ARG A 94 11.57 5.86 0.30
C ARG A 94 12.05 4.41 0.37
N ILE A 95 11.43 3.61 1.24
CA ILE A 95 11.77 2.19 1.45
C ILE A 95 10.74 1.20 0.89
N LEU A 96 9.69 1.71 0.23
CA LEU A 96 8.59 0.90 -0.31
C LEU A 96 9.07 -0.23 -1.23
N LEU A 97 10.00 0.03 -2.16
CA LEU A 97 10.56 -1.00 -3.05
C LEU A 97 11.12 -2.20 -2.29
N HIS A 98 11.98 -1.94 -1.31
CA HIS A 98 12.63 -2.99 -0.52
C HIS A 98 11.61 -3.75 0.33
N GLN A 99 10.59 -3.06 0.88
CA GLN A 99 9.49 -3.69 1.59
C GLN A 99 8.65 -4.58 0.66
N GLN A 100 8.36 -4.10 -0.55
CA GLN A 100 7.61 -4.85 -1.56
C GLN A 100 8.34 -6.14 -1.93
N GLU A 101 9.66 -6.08 -2.16
CA GLU A 101 10.49 -7.25 -2.46
C GLU A 101 10.53 -8.24 -1.30
N LEU A 102 10.66 -7.74 -0.07
CA LEU A 102 10.61 -8.58 1.14
C LEU A 102 9.27 -9.31 1.25
N VAL A 103 8.15 -8.58 1.14
CA VAL A 103 6.80 -9.15 1.22
C VAL A 103 6.58 -10.17 0.10
N ARG A 104 7.02 -9.89 -1.13
CA ARG A 104 6.98 -10.85 -2.25
C ARG A 104 7.73 -12.14 -1.91
N SER A 105 8.92 -12.02 -1.33
CA SER A 105 9.76 -13.17 -0.97
C SER A 105 9.12 -14.07 0.10
N ILE A 106 8.20 -13.53 0.91
CA ILE A 106 7.39 -14.29 1.86
C ILE A 106 6.17 -14.89 1.15
N LEU A 107 5.43 -14.10 0.38
CA LEU A 107 4.19 -14.55 -0.26
C LEU A 107 4.42 -15.66 -1.29
N GLU A 108 5.29 -15.46 -2.27
CA GLU A 108 5.46 -16.38 -3.40
C GLU A 108 5.67 -17.85 -3.02
N PRO A 109 6.62 -18.20 -2.12
CA PRO A 109 6.83 -19.59 -1.74
C PRO A 109 5.72 -20.15 -0.84
N ASN A 110 5.03 -19.30 -0.06
CA ASN A 110 4.11 -19.75 0.99
C ASN A 110 2.63 -19.73 0.57
N PHE A 111 2.25 -18.96 -0.45
CA PHE A 111 0.86 -18.65 -0.81
C PHE A 111 -0.06 -19.87 -1.01
N LYS A 112 0.50 -20.97 -1.51
CA LYS A 112 -0.24 -22.21 -1.81
C LYS A 112 -0.54 -23.07 -0.58
N TYR A 113 0.09 -22.79 0.55
CA TYR A 113 0.04 -23.64 1.73
C TYR A 113 -0.99 -23.11 2.75
N PRO A 114 -1.97 -23.94 3.15
CA PRO A 114 -2.97 -23.57 4.15
C PRO A 114 -2.58 -23.93 5.59
N TRP A 115 -1.32 -24.30 5.86
CA TRP A 115 -0.85 -24.70 7.18
C TRP A 115 0.43 -23.96 7.57
N PHE A 116 0.80 -24.08 8.85
CA PHE A 116 1.99 -23.44 9.41
C PHE A 116 3.29 -23.89 8.74
N LEU A 117 4.09 -22.93 8.27
CA LEU A 117 5.39 -23.22 7.66
C LEU A 117 6.47 -22.27 8.17
N PRO A 118 7.58 -22.77 8.73
CA PRO A 118 8.69 -21.91 9.07
C PRO A 118 9.33 -21.35 7.80
N PHE A 119 9.69 -20.08 7.82
CA PHE A 119 10.50 -19.46 6.79
C PHE A 119 11.61 -18.61 7.42
N THR A 120 12.58 -18.23 6.60
CA THR A 120 13.69 -17.36 7.03
C THR A 120 13.80 -16.22 6.03
N LEU A 121 13.79 -15.00 6.54
CA LEU A 121 13.99 -13.79 5.74
C LEU A 121 15.41 -13.76 5.20
N LYS A 122 15.53 -13.40 3.92
CA LYS A 122 16.82 -13.32 3.23
C LYS A 122 17.60 -12.09 3.73
N PRO A 123 18.83 -12.25 4.25
CA PRO A 123 19.63 -11.12 4.73
C PRO A 123 19.80 -10.00 3.69
N GLU A 124 19.87 -10.37 2.40
CA GLU A 124 20.04 -9.44 1.29
C GLU A 124 18.83 -8.49 1.14
N LEU A 125 17.63 -8.95 1.50
CA LEU A 125 16.40 -8.14 1.48
C LEU A 125 16.24 -7.31 2.76
N LEU A 126 16.91 -7.68 3.85
CA LEU A 126 16.90 -6.92 5.11
C LEU A 126 17.96 -5.82 5.12
N SER A 127 19.09 -6.01 4.43
CA SER A 127 20.21 -5.07 4.39
C SER A 127 19.82 -3.62 4.00
N PRO A 128 18.88 -3.37 3.07
CA PRO A 128 18.48 -2.01 2.70
C PRO A 128 17.54 -1.36 3.72
N LEU A 129 16.93 -2.17 4.59
CA LEU A 129 15.90 -1.74 5.54
C LEU A 129 16.48 -1.48 6.94
N GLN A 130 17.79 -1.42 7.15
CA GLN A 130 18.36 -1.37 8.51
C GLN A 130 17.92 -0.14 9.34
N GLY A 131 18.05 -0.25 10.67
CA GLY A 131 17.65 0.79 11.61
C GLY A 131 16.13 0.97 11.67
N GLU A 132 15.67 2.22 11.57
CA GLU A 132 14.22 2.54 11.64
C GLU A 132 13.42 1.90 10.50
N GLY A 133 14.02 1.67 9.33
CA GLY A 133 13.33 1.00 8.21
C GLY A 133 12.85 -0.40 8.59
N LEU A 134 13.63 -1.11 9.40
CA LEU A 134 13.40 -2.50 9.77
C LEU A 134 12.28 -2.56 10.80
N VAL A 135 12.27 -1.60 11.73
CA VAL A 135 11.18 -1.40 12.69
C VAL A 135 9.86 -1.16 11.98
N ILE A 136 9.84 -0.27 10.99
CA ILE A 136 8.63 0.01 10.21
C ILE A 136 8.19 -1.24 9.45
N THR A 137 9.12 -1.92 8.77
CA THR A 137 8.79 -3.12 8.00
C THR A 137 8.29 -4.27 8.88
N TYR A 138 8.91 -4.49 10.04
CA TYR A 138 8.48 -5.55 10.94
C TYR A 138 7.11 -5.23 11.53
N GLY A 139 6.84 -3.99 11.90
CA GLY A 139 5.49 -3.58 12.32
C GLY A 139 4.43 -3.83 11.25
N LEU A 140 4.73 -3.55 9.96
CA LEU A 140 3.81 -3.85 8.85
C LEU A 140 3.51 -5.36 8.75
N LEU A 141 4.52 -6.21 8.93
CA LEU A 141 4.42 -7.67 8.85
C LEU A 141 3.72 -8.26 10.10
N GLU A 142 3.95 -7.69 11.27
CA GLU A 142 3.29 -8.07 12.53
C GLU A 142 1.79 -7.81 12.49
N GLU A 143 1.39 -6.67 11.94
CA GLU A 143 -0.02 -6.35 11.69
C GLU A 143 -0.66 -7.25 10.61
N CYS A 144 0.15 -7.93 9.79
CA CYS A 144 -0.31 -9.03 8.93
C CYS A 144 -0.41 -10.39 9.66
N GLY A 145 -0.13 -10.46 10.96
CA GLY A 145 -0.19 -11.69 11.75
C GLY A 145 1.10 -12.51 11.77
N LEU A 146 2.21 -12.00 11.21
CA LEU A 146 3.51 -12.67 11.27
C LEU A 146 4.22 -12.35 12.58
N LYS A 147 4.95 -13.32 13.15
CA LYS A 147 5.78 -13.07 14.33
C LYS A 147 7.16 -12.58 13.89
N MET A 148 7.55 -11.39 14.30
CA MET A 148 8.82 -10.79 13.89
C MET A 148 9.72 -10.57 15.11
N GLU A 149 11.02 -10.74 14.93
CA GLU A 149 12.01 -10.61 16.00
C GLU A 149 13.25 -9.92 15.44
N MET A 150 13.67 -8.80 16.04
CA MET A 150 14.78 -7.97 15.52
C MET A 150 16.09 -8.73 15.32
N ASN A 151 16.36 -9.70 16.18
CA ASN A 151 17.62 -10.46 16.19
C ASN A 151 17.47 -11.86 15.57
N ASN A 152 16.31 -12.18 15.00
CA ASN A 152 16.02 -13.49 14.47
C ASN A 152 15.23 -13.38 13.16
N PRO A 153 15.86 -13.71 12.01
CA PRO A 153 15.21 -13.59 10.71
C PRO A 153 14.17 -14.71 10.46
N LYS A 154 13.96 -15.62 11.41
CA LYS A 154 13.00 -16.70 11.28
C LYS A 154 11.62 -16.25 11.70
N SER A 155 10.62 -16.66 10.94
CA SER A 155 9.22 -16.48 11.28
C SER A 155 8.42 -17.69 10.79
N THR A 156 7.12 -17.67 11.02
CA THR A 156 6.20 -18.76 10.66
C THR A 156 5.06 -18.19 9.83
N TRP A 157 4.84 -18.79 8.67
CA TRP A 157 3.67 -18.55 7.84
C TRP A 157 2.42 -19.12 8.50
N ASP A 158 1.31 -18.40 8.39
CA ASP A 158 -0.03 -18.83 8.77
C ASP A 158 -0.99 -18.49 7.62
N LEU A 159 -2.03 -19.31 7.44
CA LEU A 159 -3.11 -19.04 6.51
C LEU A 159 -3.81 -17.72 6.83
N GLU A 160 -3.93 -17.35 8.11
CA GLU A 160 -4.53 -16.07 8.54
C GLU A 160 -3.75 -14.86 8.00
N ALA A 161 -2.43 -14.98 7.85
CA ALA A 161 -1.59 -13.91 7.31
C ALA A 161 -1.75 -13.71 5.80
N LYS A 162 -2.36 -14.67 5.08
CA LYS A 162 -2.41 -14.65 3.61
C LYS A 162 -3.13 -13.43 3.05
N VAL A 163 -4.34 -13.14 3.55
CA VAL A 163 -5.15 -12.02 3.09
C VAL A 163 -4.50 -10.67 3.41
N PRO A 164 -4.14 -10.36 4.67
CA PRO A 164 -3.53 -9.06 4.99
C PRO A 164 -2.17 -8.88 4.32
N LEU A 165 -1.35 -9.93 4.19
CA LEU A 165 -0.06 -9.81 3.51
C LEU A 165 -0.22 -9.59 2.00
N SER A 166 -1.26 -10.17 1.38
CA SER A 166 -1.60 -9.89 -0.03
C SER A 166 -2.08 -8.45 -0.23
N ALA A 167 -2.90 -7.93 0.67
CA ALA A 167 -3.34 -6.53 0.66
C ALA A 167 -2.15 -5.56 0.85
N LEU A 168 -1.24 -5.89 1.79
CA LEU A 168 -0.01 -5.12 2.00
C LEU A 168 0.86 -5.12 0.74
N TYR A 169 1.07 -6.28 0.11
CA TYR A 169 1.84 -6.36 -1.14
C TYR A 169 1.24 -5.52 -2.27
N GLY A 170 -0.09 -5.62 -2.47
CA GLY A 170 -0.79 -4.83 -3.49
C GLY A 170 -0.67 -3.33 -3.22
N THR A 171 -0.83 -2.92 -1.96
CA THR A 171 -0.67 -1.52 -1.52
C THR A 171 0.76 -1.03 -1.77
N LEU A 172 1.78 -1.79 -1.34
CA LEU A 172 3.19 -1.44 -1.55
C LEU A 172 3.53 -1.30 -3.03
N LEU A 173 3.05 -2.21 -3.89
CA LEU A 173 3.25 -2.14 -5.34
C LEU A 173 2.71 -0.84 -5.92
N LEU A 174 1.48 -0.46 -5.58
CA LEU A 174 0.84 0.74 -6.13
C LEU A 174 1.45 2.03 -5.57
N LEU A 175 1.74 2.07 -4.27
CA LEU A 175 2.43 3.21 -3.66
C LEU A 175 3.85 3.38 -4.20
N GLN A 176 4.56 2.28 -4.50
CA GLN A 176 5.88 2.35 -5.12
C GLN A 176 5.80 2.94 -6.53
N GLN A 177 4.81 2.53 -7.34
CA GLN A 177 4.59 3.12 -8.66
C GLN A 177 4.29 4.63 -8.56
N LEU A 178 3.50 5.06 -7.57
CA LEU A 178 3.25 6.49 -7.31
C LEU A 178 4.50 7.24 -6.84
N ALA A 179 5.45 6.57 -6.18
CA ALA A 179 6.67 7.19 -5.68
C ALA A 179 7.79 7.28 -6.74
N GLU A 180 7.77 6.40 -7.74
CA GLU A 180 8.69 6.40 -8.89
C GLU A 180 8.24 7.31 -10.04
N ALA A 181 6.94 7.59 -10.09
CA ALA A 181 6.30 8.51 -11.01
C ALA A 181 7.03 9.85 -11.12
#